data_AF-S3JAC5-F1
#
_entry.id   AF-S3JAC5-F1
#
_cell.length_a   1.000
_cell.length_b   1.000
_cell.length_c   1.000
_cell.angle_alpha   90.00
_cell.angle_beta   90.00
_cell.angle_gamma   90.00
#
_symmetry.space_group_name_H-M   'P 1'
#
loop_
_entity.id
_entity.type
_entity.pdbx_description
1 polymer ?
#
loop_
_entity_poly.entity_id
_entity_poly.type
_entity_poly.pdbx_seq_one_letter_code
_entity_poly.pdbx_strand_id
1 'polypeptide(L)' 'MDLIWSDGFKRSFKKLIKKNPQLKPKIFDVLRKLAEDPFTLSLKTHKLSGNLEGLWSCTVA' A
#
# COMPACT_ATOMS: atom_id res chain seq x y z
N MET A 1 1.88 13.42 -5.24
CA MET A 1 2.58 12.49 -6.16
C MET A 1 1.55 11.53 -6.74
N ASP A 2 1.69 11.12 -8.00
CA ASP A 2 0.73 10.22 -8.62
C ASP A 2 1.03 8.76 -8.33
N LEU A 3 -0.01 8.00 -7.96
CA LEU A 3 0.09 6.56 -7.71
C LEU A 3 -0.10 5.79 -9.02
N ILE A 4 0.85 4.90 -9.31
CA ILE A 4 0.82 4.04 -10.49
C ILE A 4 0.39 2.63 -10.07
N TRP A 5 -0.66 2.11 -10.71
CA TRP A 5 -1.27 0.83 -10.35
C TRP A 5 -0.86 -0.28 -11.31
N SER A 6 -0.11 -1.27 -10.82
CA SER A 6 0.10 -2.52 -11.57
C SER A 6 -1.18 -3.35 -11.63
N ASP A 7 -1.33 -4.17 -12.67
CA ASP A 7 -2.47 -5.08 -12.75
C ASP A 7 -2.45 -6.15 -11.65
N GLY A 8 -1.25 -6.53 -11.19
CA GLY A 8 -1.07 -7.38 -10.02
C GLY A 8 -1.68 -6.74 -8.76
N PHE A 9 -1.40 -5.46 -8.52
CA PHE A 9 -1.99 -4.72 -7.40
C PHE A 9 -3.52 -4.69 -7.49
N LYS A 10 -4.08 -4.30 -8.64
CA LYS A 10 -5.54 -4.22 -8.83
C LYS A 10 -6.23 -5.56 -8.55
N ARG A 11 -5.66 -6.66 -9.05
CA ARG A 11 -6.18 -8.02 -8.83
C ARG A 11 -6.11 -8.42 -7.35
N SER A 12 -4.99 -8.18 -6.69
CA SER A 12 -4.80 -8.50 -5.27
C SER A 12 -5.70 -7.66 -4.36
N PHE A 13 -5.82 -6.36 -4.64
CA PHE A 13 -6.74 -5.47 -3.93
C PHE A 13 -8.19 -5.95 -4.03
N LYS A 14 -8.68 -6.25 -5.24
CA LYS A 14 -10.03 -6.76 -5.45
C LYS A 14 -10.30 -8.05 -4.67
N LYS A 15 -9.34 -8.99 -4.65
CA LYS A 15 -9.44 -10.24 -3.89
C LYS A 15 -9.48 -9.98 -2.38
N LEU A 16 -8.64 -9.07 -1.88
CA LEU A 16 -8.54 -8.74 -0.47
C LEU A 16 -9.83 -8.12 0.06
N ILE A 17 -10.35 -7.08 -0.60
CA ILE A 17 -11.58 -6.39 -0.15
C ILE A 17 -12.83 -7.26 -0.29
N LYS A 18 -12.84 -8.23 -1.22
CA LYS A 18 -13.94 -9.19 -1.34
C LYS A 18 -14.04 -10.08 -0.10
N LYS A 19 -12.91 -10.47 0.48
CA LYS A 19 -12.84 -11.28 1.71
C LYS A 19 -12.96 -10.43 2.97
N ASN A 20 -12.45 -9.21 2.94
CA ASN A 20 -12.39 -8.29 4.08
C ASN A 20 -12.85 -6.88 3.67
N PRO A 21 -14.17 -6.64 3.54
CA PRO A 21 -14.71 -5.35 3.11
C PRO A 21 -14.28 -4.16 3.99
N GLN A 22 -14.08 -4.42 5.29
CA GLN A 22 -13.65 -3.45 6.30
C GLN A 22 -12.25 -2.88 6.04
N LEU A 23 -11.40 -3.59 5.28
CA LEU A 23 -10.06 -3.09 4.93
C LEU A 23 -10.10 -2.04 3.83
N LYS A 24 -11.18 -1.96 3.04
CA LYS A 24 -11.28 -1.00 1.93
C LYS A 24 -11.02 0.45 2.36
N PRO A 25 -11.73 1.03 3.37
CA PRO A 25 -11.48 2.40 3.79
C PRO A 25 -10.03 2.60 4.31
N LYS A 26 -9.52 1.65 5.10
CA LYS A 26 -8.15 1.69 5.64
C LYS A 26 -7.09 1.72 4.54
N ILE A 27 -7.27 0.91 3.50
CA ILE A 27 -6.37 0.90 2.34
C ILE A 27 -6.41 2.25 1.63
N PHE A 28 -7.60 2.83 1.40
CA PHE A 28 -7.69 4.15 0.76
C PHE A 28 -7.03 5.26 1.58
N ASP A 29 -7.14 5.21 2.91
CA ASP A 29 -6.46 6.18 3.77
C ASP A 29 -4.94 6.06 3.70
N VAL A 30 -4.43 4.83 3.66
CA VAL A 30 -2.99 4.55 3.46
C VAL A 30 -2.52 5.03 2.10
N LEU A 31 -3.28 4.77 1.03
CA LEU A 31 -2.96 5.24 -0.32
C LEU A 31 -2.95 6.77 -0.41
N ARG A 32 -3.88 7.45 0.26
CA ARG A 32 -3.89 8.91 0.36
C ARG A 32 -2.62 9.44 1.01
N LYS A 33 -2.26 8.90 2.19
CA LYS A 33 -1.04 9.27 2.90
C LYS A 33 0.22 8.99 2.09
N LEU A 34 0.27 7.86 1.37
CA LEU A 34 1.36 7.54 0.45
C LEU A 34 1.53 8.57 -0.66
N ALA A 35 0.43 9.10 -1.20
CA ALA A 35 0.46 10.11 -2.25
C ALA A 35 0.89 11.51 -1.76
N GLU A 36 0.65 11.78 -0.47
CA GLU A 36 1.04 13.01 0.24
C GLU A 36 2.51 12.95 0.72
N ASP A 37 2.83 11.99 1.58
CA ASP A 37 4.19 11.73 2.08
C ASP A 37 4.39 10.23 2.40
N PRO A 38 5.15 9.50 1.55
CA PRO A 38 5.38 8.06 1.71
C PRO A 38 6.25 7.70 2.93
N PHE A 39 6.94 8.66 3.54
CA PHE A 39 7.82 8.44 4.69
C PHE A 39 7.21 8.89 6.03
N THR A 40 5.91 9.22 6.05
CA THR A 40 5.19 9.46 7.31
C THR A 40 5.28 8.26 8.24
N LEU A 41 5.58 8.52 9.52
CA LEU A 41 5.69 7.47 10.56
C LEU A 41 4.44 6.57 10.66
N SER A 42 3.26 7.13 10.34
CA SER A 42 2.00 6.37 10.39
C SER A 42 1.92 5.22 9.39
N LEU A 43 2.68 5.29 8.29
CA LEU A 43 2.74 4.25 7.26
C LEU A 43 3.69 3.10 7.64
N LYS A 44 4.58 3.31 8.64
CA LYS A 44 5.63 2.36 9.03
C LYS A 44 6.45 1.87 7.81
N THR A 45 6.78 2.81 6.94
CA THR A 45 7.46 2.55 5.68
C THR A 45 8.87 2.04 5.93
N HIS A 46 9.25 0.93 5.30
CA HIS A 46 10.57 0.32 5.44
C HIS A 46 11.08 -0.24 4.11
N LYS A 47 12.41 -0.23 3.95
CA LYS A 47 13.08 -0.80 2.78
C LYS A 47 12.98 -2.32 2.82
N LEU A 48 12.76 -2.90 1.65
CA LEU A 48 12.85 -4.35 1.46
C LEU A 48 14.28 -4.74 1.09
N SER A 49 14.60 -6.03 1.29
CA SER A 49 15.93 -6.60 1.05
C SER A 49 15.86 -7.82 0.13
N GLY A 50 17.02 -8.32 -0.29
CA GLY A 50 17.13 -9.49 -1.17
C GLY A 50 16.59 -9.19 -2.58
N ASN A 51 15.78 -10.09 -3.14
CA ASN A 51 15.21 -9.92 -4.48
C ASN A 51 14.28 -8.70 -4.64
N LEU A 52 13.92 -8.05 -3.53
CA LEU A 52 13.09 -6.84 -3.50
C LEU A 52 13.89 -5.60 -3.09
N GLU A 53 15.22 -5.68 -3.09
CA GLU A 53 16.08 -4.54 -2.83
C GLU A 53 15.74 -3.37 -3.77
N GLY A 54 15.72 -2.16 -3.22
CA GLY A 54 15.27 -0.95 -3.93
C GLY A 54 13.76 -0.70 -3.85
N LEU A 55 12.97 -1.67 -3.37
CA LEU A 55 11.53 -1.51 -3.12
C LEU A 55 11.24 -1.21 -1.65
N TRP A 56 10.02 -0.73 -1.40
CA TRP A 56 9.54 -0.34 -0.08
C TRP A 56 8.18 -0.98 0.22
N SER A 57 7.91 -1.16 1.51
CA SER A 57 6.63 -1.65 2.03
C SER A 57 6.09 -0.69 3.10
N CYS A 58 4.77 -0.66 3.25
CA CYS A 58 4.05 0.09 4.29
C CYS A 58 2.93 -0.78 4.89
N THR A 59 2.39 -0.36 6.02
CA THR A 59 1.38 -1.11 6.78
C THR A 59 -0.02 -0.53 6.57
N VAL A 60 -1.00 -1.41 6.41
CA VAL A 60 -2.42 -1.05 6.51
C VAL A 60 -2.91 -1.35 7.92
N ALA A 61 -3.16 -0.29 8.70
CA ALA A 61 -3.60 -0.36 10.10
C ALA A 61 -5.13 -0.25 10.23
#